data_AF-A0A349NDJ0-F1
#
_entry.id   AF-A0A349NDJ0-F1
#
_cell.length_a   1.000
_cell.length_b   1.000
_cell.length_c   1.000
_cell.angle_alpha   90.00
_cell.angle_beta   90.00
_cell.angle_gamma   90.00
#
_symmetry.space_group_name_H-M   'P 1'
#
loop_
_entity.id
_entity.type
_entity.pdbx_description
1 polymer ?
#
loop_
_entity_poly.entity_id
_entity_poly.type
_entity_poly.pdbx_seq_one_letter_code
_entity_poly.pdbx_strand_id
1 'polypeptide(L)'
;MANFGCRDALGVQGSELFFVKWNNFYQLHIRYLFSMHLHLLAQTEASGSYWPFTVLALGILFVVVAIAVFRIHAFISLILAAVLVGALSSSLPGGEGDNHIVTAIGLSMTEFGSTAGKIAWVIALAAIVGVCLMESGAADRIVRGMVRTLGEKRAGVALVLCSFFLSIPVFFDTVFFLLIPLAQALAFRLGKHYLYFVMAMCSGGVITHGLVPPTPGPLVMVETLNLNLGFTILSGIGLGVIPAFAGLYFGKWLDGRMNIQFRESPGIKIADIETIVSKKDNELPSFLVS
;
A
#
# COMPACT_ATOMS: atom_id res chain seq x y z
N MET A 1 -12.05 -25.71 -53.10
CA MET A 1 -11.07 -26.12 -52.07
C MET A 1 -9.88 -25.19 -52.18
N ALA A 2 -9.88 -24.08 -51.44
CA ALA A 2 -8.91 -23.01 -51.60
C ALA A 2 -8.13 -22.78 -50.28
N ASN A 3 -6.82 -22.99 -50.41
CA ASN A 3 -5.66 -22.42 -49.69
C ASN A 3 -5.87 -21.33 -48.63
N PHE A 4 -5.12 -21.45 -47.54
CA PHE A 4 -4.16 -20.46 -46.97
C PHE A 4 -3.44 -21.18 -45.81
N GLY A 5 -2.13 -21.35 -45.70
CA GLY A 5 -1.01 -20.59 -46.24
C GLY A 5 -0.40 -19.70 -45.14
N CYS A 6 0.77 -20.10 -44.62
CA CYS A 6 1.72 -19.33 -43.80
C CYS A 6 1.22 -18.61 -42.54
N ARG A 7 1.80 -18.96 -41.37
CA ARG A 7 2.42 -18.01 -40.41
C ARG A 7 3.00 -18.72 -39.20
N ASP A 8 4.12 -19.41 -39.42
CA ASP A 8 5.19 -19.41 -38.43
C ASP A 8 5.87 -18.03 -38.44
N ALA A 9 6.41 -17.62 -37.28
CA ALA A 9 7.40 -16.54 -37.08
C ALA A 9 6.98 -15.11 -36.64
N LEU A 10 5.85 -14.87 -35.95
CA LEU A 10 5.61 -13.55 -35.31
C LEU A 10 5.04 -13.54 -33.87
N GLY A 11 4.74 -14.69 -33.27
CA GLY A 11 4.08 -14.75 -31.94
C GLY A 11 5.01 -14.83 -30.72
N VAL A 12 6.22 -15.36 -30.89
CA VAL A 12 7.15 -15.63 -29.76
C VAL A 12 8.16 -14.49 -29.59
N GLN A 13 8.38 -13.68 -30.62
CA GLN A 13 9.36 -12.60 -30.59
C GLN A 13 8.83 -11.32 -29.89
N GLY A 14 7.51 -11.15 -29.79
CA GLY A 14 6.88 -9.97 -29.18
C GLY A 14 6.87 -9.98 -27.65
N SER A 15 6.79 -11.15 -27.00
CA SER A 15 6.87 -11.29 -25.54
C SER A 15 8.28 -11.04 -25.03
N GLU A 16 9.29 -11.54 -25.74
CA GLU A 16 10.72 -11.25 -25.48
C GLU A 16 11.04 -9.77 -25.72
N LEU A 17 10.54 -9.17 -26.82
CA LEU A 17 10.77 -7.75 -27.10
C LEU A 17 10.07 -6.82 -26.10
N PHE A 18 8.91 -7.24 -25.54
CA PHE A 18 8.21 -6.48 -24.49
C PHE A 18 8.89 -6.63 -23.13
N PHE A 19 9.40 -7.81 -22.77
CA PHE A 19 10.19 -7.99 -21.55
C PHE A 19 11.52 -7.22 -21.63
N VAL A 20 12.15 -7.19 -22.80
CA VAL A 20 13.36 -6.38 -23.05
C VAL A 20 13.05 -4.87 -23.09
N LYS A 21 11.94 -4.42 -23.67
CA LYS A 21 11.52 -2.99 -23.64
C LYS A 21 11.06 -2.54 -22.26
N TRP A 22 10.38 -3.38 -21.50
CA TRP A 22 9.94 -3.10 -20.13
C TRP A 22 11.12 -3.11 -19.17
N ASN A 23 12.02 -4.11 -19.27
CA ASN A 23 13.29 -4.11 -18.53
C ASN A 23 14.16 -2.90 -18.93
N ASN A 24 14.26 -2.52 -20.21
CA ASN A 24 14.99 -1.32 -20.62
C ASN A 24 14.32 -0.02 -20.18
N PHE A 25 13.00 0.07 -20.10
CA PHE A 25 12.30 1.27 -19.61
C PHE A 25 12.43 1.44 -18.10
N TYR A 26 12.34 0.34 -17.33
CA TYR A 26 12.65 0.34 -15.89
C TYR A 26 14.13 0.60 -15.64
N GLN A 27 15.03 0.00 -16.41
CA GLN A 27 16.47 0.28 -16.32
C GLN A 27 16.79 1.73 -16.74
N LEU A 28 16.09 2.32 -17.72
CA LEU A 28 16.27 3.74 -18.08
C LEU A 28 15.78 4.65 -16.95
N HIS A 29 14.60 4.42 -16.38
CA HIS A 29 14.06 5.24 -15.29
C HIS A 29 14.87 5.10 -14.00
N ILE A 30 15.32 3.89 -13.66
CA ILE A 30 16.27 3.64 -12.57
C ILE A 30 17.60 4.34 -12.86
N ARG A 31 18.10 4.29 -14.09
CA ARG A 31 19.37 4.92 -14.48
C ARG A 31 19.29 6.45 -14.58
N TYR A 32 18.13 7.04 -14.88
CA TYR A 32 17.89 8.48 -14.80
C TYR A 32 17.68 8.95 -13.36
N LEU A 33 16.96 8.19 -12.52
CA LEU A 33 16.85 8.46 -11.08
C LEU A 33 18.21 8.30 -10.39
N PHE A 34 19.00 7.29 -10.77
CA PHE A 34 20.36 7.06 -10.27
C PHE A 34 21.34 8.13 -10.79
N SER A 35 21.22 8.56 -12.06
CA SER A 35 22.07 9.61 -12.64
C SER A 35 21.74 11.01 -12.10
N MET A 36 20.48 11.29 -11.73
CA MET A 36 20.08 12.54 -11.09
C MET A 36 20.50 12.56 -9.61
N HIS A 37 20.51 11.40 -8.94
CA HIS A 37 21.08 11.25 -7.60
C HIS A 37 22.61 11.32 -7.60
N LEU A 38 23.27 10.84 -8.68
CA LEU A 38 24.73 10.89 -8.83
C LEU A 38 25.26 12.32 -9.01
N HIS A 39 24.50 13.22 -9.64
CA HIS A 39 24.85 14.64 -9.72
C HIS A 39 24.62 15.40 -8.41
N LEU A 40 23.72 14.92 -7.54
CA LEU A 40 23.53 15.45 -6.18
C LEU A 40 24.60 14.96 -5.21
N LEU A 41 25.16 13.77 -5.44
CA LEU A 41 26.32 13.23 -4.70
C LEU A 41 27.65 13.88 -5.09
N ALA A 42 27.70 14.65 -6.19
CA ALA A 42 28.91 15.33 -6.65
C ALA A 42 29.18 16.67 -5.93
N GLN A 43 28.34 17.07 -4.96
CA GLN A 43 28.54 18.30 -4.17
C GLN A 43 28.95 18.08 -2.71
N THR A 44 29.26 16.85 -2.29
CA THR A 44 29.76 16.58 -0.93
C THR A 44 31.22 16.19 -0.95
N GLU A 45 32.09 17.21 -0.97
CA GLU A 45 33.47 17.05 -0.51
C GLU A 45 33.48 16.90 1.02
N ALA A 46 33.55 15.65 1.49
CA ALA A 46 34.19 15.27 2.76
C ALA A 46 34.35 13.74 2.83
N SER A 47 35.58 13.23 2.61
CA SER A 47 36.07 11.89 3.00
C SER A 47 35.07 10.72 2.85
N GLY A 48 34.98 10.16 1.64
CA GLY A 48 34.04 9.09 1.28
C GLY A 48 34.24 7.77 2.03
N SER A 49 33.46 7.54 3.07
CA SER A 49 33.26 6.22 3.67
C SER A 49 31.86 5.70 3.31
N TYR A 50 31.79 4.63 2.52
CA TYR A 50 30.55 3.93 2.16
C TYR A 50 29.94 3.13 3.33
N TRP A 51 30.50 3.29 4.53
CA TRP A 51 30.13 2.57 5.74
C TRP A 51 28.64 2.76 6.13
N PRO A 52 28.07 3.99 6.16
CA PRO A 52 26.66 4.17 6.56
C PRO A 52 25.67 3.46 5.62
N PHE A 53 25.94 3.49 4.32
CA PHE A 53 25.11 2.80 3.32
C PHE A 53 25.18 1.28 3.47
N THR A 54 26.35 0.75 3.84
CA THR A 54 26.54 -0.68 4.09
C THR A 54 25.77 -1.14 5.33
N VAL A 55 25.84 -0.36 6.42
CA VAL A 55 25.08 -0.64 7.66
C VAL A 55 23.58 -0.58 7.40
N LEU A 56 23.09 0.41 6.63
CA LEU A 56 21.68 0.50 6.22
C LEU A 56 21.25 -0.73 5.42
N ALA A 57 22.03 -1.11 4.41
CA ALA A 57 21.72 -2.27 3.57
C ALA A 57 21.67 -3.57 4.40
N LEU A 58 22.60 -3.73 5.35
CA LEU A 58 22.61 -4.89 6.24
C LEU A 58 21.40 -4.89 7.20
N GLY A 59 21.02 -3.73 7.73
CA GLY A 59 19.83 -3.58 8.57
C GLY A 59 18.54 -3.96 7.83
N ILE A 60 18.36 -3.47 6.60
CA ILE A 60 17.21 -3.82 5.76
C ILE A 60 17.21 -5.33 5.45
N LEU A 61 18.36 -5.89 5.06
CA LEU A 61 18.50 -7.31 4.78
C LEU A 61 18.14 -8.14 6.02
N PHE A 62 18.62 -7.74 7.20
CA PHE A 62 18.32 -8.40 8.45
C PHE A 62 16.81 -8.40 8.75
N VAL A 63 16.13 -7.25 8.61
CA VAL A 63 14.66 -7.16 8.81
C VAL A 63 13.93 -8.10 7.86
N VAL A 64 14.28 -8.09 6.58
CA VAL A 64 13.64 -8.94 5.57
C VAL A 64 13.85 -10.42 5.88
N VAL A 65 15.07 -10.83 6.23
CA VAL A 65 15.38 -12.22 6.58
C VAL A 65 14.69 -12.63 7.89
N ALA A 66 14.70 -11.78 8.91
CA ALA A 66 14.03 -12.03 10.19
C ALA A 66 12.52 -12.27 10.03
N ILE A 67 11.86 -11.48 9.18
CA ILE A 67 10.42 -11.59 8.94
C ILE A 67 10.10 -12.74 7.96
N ALA A 68 10.79 -12.81 6.82
CA ALA A 68 10.41 -13.76 5.75
C ALA A 68 10.93 -15.18 6.00
N VAL A 69 12.14 -15.33 6.54
CA VAL A 69 12.79 -16.64 6.74
C VAL A 69 12.56 -17.14 8.17
N PHE A 70 12.92 -16.33 9.16
CA PHE A 70 12.80 -16.72 10.57
C PHE A 70 11.37 -16.56 11.13
N ARG A 71 10.47 -15.91 10.39
CA ARG A 71 9.06 -15.66 10.77
C ARG A 71 8.91 -15.01 12.15
N ILE A 72 9.85 -14.15 12.51
CA ILE A 72 9.81 -13.38 13.75
C ILE A 72 8.81 -12.23 13.58
N HIS A 73 8.06 -11.92 14.63
CA HIS A 73 7.09 -10.82 14.63
C HIS A 73 7.76 -9.48 14.25
N ALA A 74 7.15 -8.72 13.34
CA ALA A 74 7.74 -7.51 12.76
C ALA A 74 8.29 -6.52 13.81
N PHE A 75 7.55 -6.34 14.90
CA PHE A 75 7.97 -5.50 16.03
C PHE A 75 9.34 -5.92 16.62
N ILE A 76 9.53 -7.21 16.89
CA ILE A 76 10.77 -7.73 17.46
C ILE A 76 11.91 -7.60 16.43
N SER A 77 11.63 -7.93 15.17
CA SER A 77 12.60 -7.80 14.07
C SER A 77 13.10 -6.37 13.91
N LEU A 78 12.23 -5.36 14.03
CA LEU A 78 12.59 -3.94 13.92
C LEU A 78 13.44 -3.47 15.11
N ILE A 79 13.11 -3.89 16.34
CA ILE A 79 13.92 -3.55 17.52
C ILE A 79 15.32 -4.16 17.41
N LEU A 80 15.41 -5.45 17.06
CA LEU A 80 16.70 -6.11 16.88
C LEU A 80 17.51 -5.48 15.74
N ALA A 81 16.85 -5.08 14.65
CA ALA A 81 17.50 -4.37 13.56
C ALA A 81 18.05 -2.99 14.00
N ALA A 82 17.30 -2.24 14.81
CA ALA A 82 17.75 -0.97 15.36
C ALA A 82 19.00 -1.15 16.24
N VAL A 83 19.00 -2.15 17.12
CA VAL A 83 20.17 -2.49 17.94
C VAL A 83 21.36 -2.94 17.08
N LEU A 84 21.12 -3.77 16.05
CA LEU A 84 22.16 -4.23 15.13
C LEU A 84 22.78 -3.06 14.36
N VAL A 85 21.97 -2.15 13.83
CA VAL A 85 22.42 -0.94 13.14
C VAL A 85 23.20 -0.03 14.08
N GLY A 86 22.72 0.15 15.31
CA GLY A 86 23.44 0.89 16.35
C GLY A 86 24.80 0.27 16.66
N ALA A 87 24.88 -1.05 16.82
CA ALA A 87 26.11 -1.77 17.14
C ALA A 87 27.15 -1.80 16.00
N LEU A 88 26.72 -1.59 14.76
CA LEU A 88 27.60 -1.51 13.59
C LEU A 88 27.97 -0.07 13.21
N SER A 89 27.36 0.93 13.85
CA SER A 89 27.68 2.33 13.64
C SER A 89 29.03 2.68 14.25
N SER A 90 29.89 3.39 13.50
CA SER A 90 31.24 3.74 13.96
C SER A 90 31.26 4.72 15.15
N SER A 91 30.20 5.50 15.31
CA SER A 91 30.05 6.48 16.39
C SER A 91 28.59 6.57 16.80
N LEU A 92 28.33 6.52 18.10
CA LEU A 92 27.01 6.80 18.66
C LEU A 92 27.05 8.11 19.46
N PRO A 93 26.01 8.96 19.36
CA PRO A 93 25.89 10.15 20.20
C PRO A 93 25.92 9.76 21.68
N GLY A 94 26.80 10.39 22.48
CA GLY A 94 26.87 10.18 23.93
C GLY A 94 27.60 8.93 24.40
N GLY A 95 28.35 8.24 23.52
CA GLY A 95 29.08 7.00 23.82
C GLY A 95 30.55 7.16 24.21
N GLU A 96 30.97 8.30 24.75
CA GLU A 96 32.35 8.52 25.21
C GLU A 96 32.55 7.90 26.62
N GLY A 97 32.63 6.56 26.71
CA GLY A 97 33.08 5.87 27.94
C GLY A 97 32.41 4.53 28.28
N ASP A 98 31.26 4.20 27.68
CA ASP A 98 30.48 2.99 27.99
C ASP A 98 30.63 1.87 26.95
N ASN A 99 30.21 0.66 27.31
CA ASN A 99 30.11 -0.48 26.39
C ASN A 99 29.21 -0.11 25.19
N HIS A 100 29.81 -0.09 24.00
CA HIS A 100 29.16 0.31 22.73
C HIS A 100 27.78 -0.35 22.49
N ILE A 101 27.64 -1.63 22.83
CA ILE A 101 26.38 -2.39 22.69
C ILE A 101 25.30 -1.87 23.65
N VAL A 102 25.67 -1.51 24.88
CA VAL A 102 24.73 -0.99 25.88
C VAL A 102 24.20 0.37 25.44
N THR A 103 25.07 1.23 24.90
CA THR A 103 24.67 2.52 24.32
C THR A 103 23.74 2.33 23.12
N ALA A 104 24.00 1.37 22.23
CA ALA A 104 23.14 1.08 21.08
C ALA A 104 21.74 0.62 21.50
N ILE A 105 21.63 -0.22 22.53
CA ILE A 105 20.34 -0.66 23.09
C ILE A 105 19.61 0.54 23.72
N GLY A 106 20.30 1.31 24.57
CA GLY A 106 19.72 2.47 25.25
C GLY A 106 19.17 3.52 24.30
N LEU A 107 19.95 3.88 23.27
CA LEU A 107 19.51 4.84 22.24
C LEU A 107 18.32 4.32 21.45
N SER A 108 18.33 3.04 21.04
CA SER A 108 17.21 2.45 20.30
C SER A 108 15.90 2.53 21.11
N MET A 109 15.96 2.31 22.42
CA MET A 109 14.79 2.40 23.31
C MET A 109 14.31 3.85 23.51
N THR A 110 15.24 4.78 23.76
CA THR A 110 14.91 6.20 23.97
C THR A 110 14.30 6.83 22.72
N GLU A 111 14.89 6.58 21.54
CA GLU A 111 14.38 7.11 20.28
C GLU A 111 13.02 6.50 19.92
N PHE A 112 12.86 5.19 20.11
CA PHE A 112 11.55 4.54 19.94
C PHE A 112 10.47 5.18 20.82
N GLY A 113 10.77 5.41 22.10
CA GLY A 113 9.84 6.05 23.04
C GLY A 113 9.51 7.50 22.67
N SER A 114 10.50 8.28 22.23
CA SER A 114 10.34 9.67 21.79
C SER A 114 9.42 9.78 20.58
N THR A 115 9.68 8.98 19.53
CA THR A 115 8.84 8.91 18.34
C THR A 115 7.44 8.43 18.68
N ALA A 116 7.31 7.33 19.43
CA ALA A 116 6.01 6.80 19.84
C ALA A 116 5.17 7.85 20.61
N GLY A 117 5.79 8.59 21.54
CA GLY A 117 5.11 9.63 22.30
C GLY A 117 4.55 10.77 21.44
N LYS A 118 5.24 11.14 20.35
CA LYS A 118 4.82 12.21 19.44
C LYS A 118 3.65 11.81 18.55
N ILE A 119 3.57 10.55 18.11
CA ILE A 119 2.55 10.09 17.15
C ILE A 119 1.41 9.27 17.77
N ALA A 120 1.55 8.81 19.02
CA ALA A 120 0.59 7.91 19.66
C ALA A 120 -0.85 8.46 19.66
N TRP A 121 -1.03 9.73 19.99
CA TRP A 121 -2.37 10.34 20.05
C TRP A 121 -3.07 10.38 18.69
N VAL A 122 -2.34 10.71 17.62
CA VAL A 122 -2.88 10.77 16.26
C VAL A 122 -3.31 9.39 15.81
N ILE A 123 -2.48 8.37 16.04
CA ILE A 123 -2.79 6.98 15.67
C ILE A 123 -3.98 6.45 16.49
N ALA A 124 -4.02 6.73 17.80
CA ALA A 124 -5.10 6.26 18.68
C ALA A 124 -6.46 6.85 18.27
N LEU A 125 -6.53 8.15 18.02
CA LEU A 125 -7.77 8.81 17.59
C LEU A 125 -8.21 8.33 16.20
N ALA A 126 -7.27 8.17 15.27
CA ALA A 126 -7.57 7.62 13.94
C ALA A 126 -8.14 6.20 14.04
N ALA A 127 -7.57 5.34 14.89
CA ALA A 127 -8.06 3.98 15.11
C ALA A 127 -9.48 3.97 15.70
N ILE A 128 -9.78 4.82 16.68
CA ILE A 128 -11.13 4.94 17.27
C ILE A 128 -12.14 5.33 16.19
N VAL A 129 -11.85 6.38 15.41
CA VAL A 129 -12.74 6.82 14.31
C VAL A 129 -12.90 5.72 13.26
N GLY A 130 -11.82 5.03 12.90
CA GLY A 130 -11.85 3.92 11.96
C GLY A 130 -12.72 2.76 12.43
N VAL A 131 -12.59 2.35 13.70
CA VAL A 131 -13.42 1.28 14.29
C VAL A 131 -14.89 1.70 14.34
N CYS A 132 -15.20 2.91 14.81
CA CYS A 132 -16.58 3.42 14.83
C CYS A 132 -17.20 3.47 13.41
N LEU A 133 -16.44 3.87 12.40
CA LEU A 133 -16.89 3.88 11.00
C LEU A 133 -17.21 2.47 10.48
N MET A 134 -16.41 1.48 10.88
CA MET A 134 -16.59 0.08 10.49
C MET A 134 -17.75 -0.58 11.23
N GLU A 135 -17.84 -0.40 12.56
CA GLU A 135 -18.89 -1.00 13.39
C GLU A 135 -20.28 -0.40 13.14
N SER A 136 -20.36 0.90 12.83
CA SER A 136 -21.63 1.56 12.52
C SER A 136 -22.25 1.12 11.18
N GLY A 137 -21.50 0.41 10.32
CA GLY A 137 -21.91 0.09 8.96
C GLY A 137 -21.95 1.30 8.02
N ALA A 138 -21.48 2.47 8.47
CA ALA A 138 -21.38 3.67 7.63
C ALA A 138 -20.47 3.44 6.42
N ALA A 139 -19.37 2.70 6.60
CA ALA A 139 -18.49 2.30 5.50
C ALA A 139 -19.25 1.54 4.40
N ASP A 140 -20.03 0.51 4.73
CA ASP A 140 -20.82 -0.25 3.75
C ASP A 140 -21.82 0.66 3.00
N ARG A 141 -22.48 1.57 3.74
CA ARG A 141 -23.43 2.50 3.12
C ARG A 141 -22.78 3.50 2.17
N ILE A 142 -21.59 4.03 2.49
CA ILE A 142 -20.83 4.91 1.60
C ILE A 142 -20.54 4.21 0.28
N VAL A 143 -20.12 2.95 0.34
CA VAL A 143 -19.72 2.19 -0.85
C VAL A 143 -20.94 1.89 -1.73
N ARG A 144 -22.03 1.39 -1.14
CA ARG A 144 -23.29 1.15 -1.87
C ARG A 144 -23.84 2.44 -2.47
N GLY A 145 -23.77 3.53 -1.72
CA GLY A 145 -24.17 4.86 -2.18
C GLY A 145 -23.38 5.31 -3.40
N MET A 146 -22.05 5.21 -3.37
CA MET A 146 -21.18 5.58 -4.50
C MET A 146 -21.38 4.70 -5.73
N VAL A 147 -21.56 3.38 -5.55
CA VAL A 147 -21.85 2.48 -6.67
C VAL A 147 -23.21 2.82 -7.30
N ARG A 148 -24.21 3.17 -6.48
CA ARG A 148 -25.53 3.59 -6.96
C ARG A 148 -25.50 4.93 -7.69
N THR A 149 -24.68 5.89 -7.25
CA THR A 149 -24.60 7.22 -7.89
C THR A 149 -23.77 7.22 -9.16
N LEU A 150 -22.62 6.53 -9.20
CA LEU A 150 -21.80 6.42 -10.40
C LEU A 150 -22.38 5.43 -11.43
N GLY A 151 -23.23 4.52 -10.96
CA GLY A 151 -23.90 3.49 -11.76
C GLY A 151 -23.00 2.29 -12.05
N GLU A 152 -23.66 1.17 -12.39
CA GLU A 152 -23.00 -0.12 -12.64
C GLU A 152 -21.90 -0.04 -13.72
N LYS A 153 -22.13 0.74 -14.78
CA LYS A 153 -21.13 0.93 -15.86
C LYS A 153 -19.79 1.50 -15.38
N ARG A 154 -19.75 2.17 -14.22
CA ARG A 154 -18.55 2.79 -13.63
C ARG A 154 -18.22 2.22 -12.25
N ALA A 155 -18.69 1.01 -11.94
CA ALA A 155 -18.46 0.36 -10.65
C ALA A 155 -16.98 0.29 -10.25
N GLY A 156 -16.05 0.07 -11.19
CA GLY A 156 -14.62 0.08 -10.89
C GLY A 156 -14.09 1.44 -10.40
N VAL A 157 -14.59 2.54 -10.98
CA VAL A 157 -14.22 3.89 -10.51
C VAL A 157 -14.80 4.17 -9.14
N ALA A 158 -16.04 3.74 -8.89
CA ALA A 158 -16.66 3.83 -7.57
C ALA A 158 -15.81 3.10 -6.52
N LEU A 159 -15.37 1.87 -6.81
CA LEU A 159 -14.54 1.08 -5.90
C LEU A 159 -13.16 1.69 -5.62
N VAL A 160 -12.50 2.29 -6.63
CA VAL A 160 -11.25 3.04 -6.42
C VAL A 160 -11.49 4.19 -5.47
N LEU A 161 -12.48 5.02 -5.74
CA LEU A 161 -12.75 6.20 -4.92
C LEU A 161 -13.16 5.80 -3.50
N CYS A 162 -14.02 4.79 -3.34
CA CYS A 162 -14.44 4.29 -2.03
C CYS A 162 -13.25 3.78 -1.22
N SER A 163 -12.43 2.90 -1.81
CA SER A 163 -11.24 2.37 -1.14
C SER A 163 -10.24 3.48 -0.82
N PHE A 164 -10.08 4.45 -1.72
CA PHE A 164 -9.20 5.61 -1.52
C PHE A 164 -9.63 6.43 -0.30
N PHE A 165 -10.92 6.78 -0.16
CA PHE A 165 -11.40 7.58 0.97
C PHE A 165 -11.49 6.78 2.28
N LEU A 166 -12.01 5.55 2.22
CA LEU A 166 -12.17 4.71 3.42
C LEU A 166 -10.83 4.27 4.00
N SER A 167 -9.80 4.11 3.16
CA SER A 167 -8.48 3.70 3.62
C SER A 167 -7.66 4.81 4.30
N ILE A 168 -8.17 6.05 4.36
CA ILE A 168 -7.53 7.15 5.13
C ILE A 168 -7.71 6.90 6.63
N PRO A 169 -8.94 6.79 7.17
CA PRO A 169 -9.14 6.51 8.59
C PRO A 169 -9.03 5.02 8.96
N VAL A 170 -9.27 4.12 8.01
CA VAL A 170 -9.34 2.68 8.27
C VAL A 170 -8.16 1.98 7.58
N PHE A 171 -7.59 0.96 8.23
CA PHE A 171 -6.56 0.12 7.62
C PHE A 171 -7.03 -0.49 6.30
N PHE A 172 -6.10 -0.57 5.32
CA PHE A 172 -6.42 -1.12 4.01
C PHE A 172 -7.02 -2.53 4.10
N ASP A 173 -6.49 -3.38 4.98
CA ASP A 173 -6.92 -4.78 5.10
C ASP A 173 -8.39 -4.90 5.50
N THR A 174 -8.84 -4.09 6.45
CA THR A 174 -10.23 -4.12 6.92
C THR A 174 -11.19 -3.53 5.88
N VAL A 175 -10.80 -2.45 5.18
CA VAL A 175 -11.55 -1.92 4.03
C VAL A 175 -11.63 -2.95 2.91
N PHE A 176 -10.53 -3.61 2.60
CA PHE A 176 -10.45 -4.63 1.56
C PHE A 176 -11.42 -5.79 1.84
N PHE A 177 -11.42 -6.32 3.07
CA PHE A 177 -12.36 -7.38 3.46
C PHE A 177 -13.83 -6.92 3.43
N LEU A 178 -14.12 -5.66 3.76
CA LEU A 178 -15.47 -5.09 3.65
C LEU A 178 -15.92 -4.96 2.19
N LEU A 179 -15.03 -4.56 1.29
CA LEU A 179 -15.37 -4.34 -0.11
C LEU A 179 -15.39 -5.62 -0.95
N ILE A 180 -14.69 -6.69 -0.55
CA ILE A 180 -14.66 -7.97 -1.27
C ILE A 180 -16.08 -8.52 -1.56
N PRO A 181 -16.98 -8.69 -0.58
CA PRO A 181 -18.33 -9.20 -0.82
C PRO A 181 -19.11 -8.34 -1.82
N LEU A 182 -18.94 -7.01 -1.76
CA LEU A 182 -19.58 -6.09 -2.70
C LEU A 182 -19.00 -6.22 -4.12
N ALA A 183 -17.68 -6.33 -4.24
CA ALA A 183 -17.03 -6.56 -5.53
C ALA A 183 -17.46 -7.90 -6.15
N GLN A 184 -17.65 -8.94 -5.33
CA GLN A 184 -18.21 -10.22 -5.78
C GLN A 184 -19.64 -10.05 -6.29
N ALA A 185 -20.50 -9.34 -5.55
CA ALA A 185 -21.87 -9.06 -5.96
C ALA A 185 -21.95 -8.28 -7.29
N LEU A 186 -21.07 -7.30 -7.47
CA LEU A 186 -20.97 -6.52 -8.70
C LEU A 186 -20.42 -7.35 -9.87
N ALA A 187 -19.41 -8.19 -9.64
CA ALA A 187 -18.88 -9.10 -10.65
C ALA A 187 -19.93 -10.08 -11.16
N PHE A 188 -20.79 -10.57 -10.26
CA PHE A 188 -21.89 -11.47 -10.61
C PHE A 188 -22.94 -10.76 -11.48
N ARG A 189 -23.32 -9.52 -11.15
CA ARG A 189 -24.33 -8.74 -11.88
C ARG A 189 -23.83 -8.21 -13.23
N LEU A 190 -22.59 -7.73 -13.31
CA LEU A 190 -22.05 -7.02 -14.48
C LEU A 190 -21.27 -7.93 -15.46
N GLY A 191 -21.05 -9.20 -15.10
CA GLY A 191 -20.48 -10.20 -16.01
C GLY A 191 -18.97 -10.38 -15.94
N LYS A 192 -18.50 -11.11 -14.92
CA LYS A 192 -17.16 -11.76 -14.83
C LYS A 192 -15.91 -10.87 -14.71
N HIS A 193 -16.04 -9.55 -14.53
CA HIS A 193 -14.90 -8.66 -14.26
C HIS A 193 -14.47 -8.63 -12.77
N TYR A 194 -14.36 -9.79 -12.12
CA TYR A 194 -14.00 -9.88 -10.70
C TYR A 194 -12.59 -9.36 -10.43
N LEU A 195 -11.62 -9.74 -11.27
CA LEU A 195 -10.24 -9.29 -11.15
C LEU A 195 -10.15 -7.77 -11.27
N TYR A 196 -10.85 -7.17 -12.25
CA TYR A 196 -10.92 -5.72 -12.38
C TYR A 196 -11.38 -5.02 -11.09
N PHE A 197 -12.44 -5.52 -10.44
CA PHE A 197 -12.95 -4.91 -9.22
C PHE A 197 -12.00 -5.09 -8.03
N VAL A 198 -11.37 -6.25 -7.88
CA VAL A 198 -10.34 -6.47 -6.84
C VAL A 198 -9.15 -5.55 -7.04
N MET A 199 -8.63 -5.46 -8.26
CA MET A 199 -7.51 -4.58 -8.58
C MET A 199 -7.86 -3.10 -8.38
N ALA A 200 -9.08 -2.69 -8.70
CA ALA A 200 -9.59 -1.34 -8.46
C ALA A 200 -9.59 -0.96 -6.97
N MET A 201 -10.03 -1.87 -6.10
CA MET A 201 -10.01 -1.64 -4.64
C MET A 201 -8.59 -1.61 -4.08
N CYS A 202 -7.73 -2.52 -4.55
CA CYS A 202 -6.31 -2.52 -4.17
C CYS A 202 -5.60 -1.25 -4.61
N SER A 203 -5.84 -0.77 -5.82
CA SER A 203 -5.17 0.43 -6.33
C SER A 203 -5.56 1.68 -5.53
N GLY A 204 -6.84 1.87 -5.21
CA GLY A 204 -7.26 3.01 -4.40
C GLY A 204 -6.75 2.91 -2.96
N GLY A 205 -6.99 1.78 -2.30
CA GLY A 205 -6.69 1.60 -0.89
C GLY A 205 -5.19 1.57 -0.55
N VAL A 206 -4.39 0.77 -1.26
CA VAL A 206 -2.95 0.62 -0.96
C VAL A 206 -2.20 1.93 -1.14
N ILE A 207 -2.55 2.70 -2.18
CA ILE A 207 -1.90 3.98 -2.48
C ILE A 207 -2.19 4.98 -1.37
N THR A 208 -3.46 5.14 -0.98
CA THR A 208 -3.81 6.08 0.08
C THR A 208 -3.22 5.67 1.42
N HIS A 209 -3.30 4.37 1.76
CA HIS A 209 -2.74 3.83 2.99
C HIS A 209 -1.22 4.06 3.10
N GLY A 210 -0.51 4.02 1.97
CA GLY A 210 0.94 4.21 1.92
C GLY A 210 1.40 5.66 1.76
N LEU A 211 0.51 6.58 1.38
CA LEU A 211 0.89 7.95 1.00
C LEU A 211 0.29 9.04 1.90
N VAL A 212 -0.83 8.77 2.57
CA VAL A 212 -1.59 9.77 3.32
C VAL A 212 -1.55 9.45 4.82
N PRO A 213 -1.05 10.36 5.68
CA PRO A 213 -1.19 10.25 7.14
C PRO A 213 -2.69 10.19 7.53
N PRO A 214 -3.11 9.37 8.50
CA PRO A 214 -2.46 9.08 9.79
C PRO A 214 -1.78 7.71 9.90
N THR A 215 -1.63 6.97 8.79
CA THR A 215 -1.00 5.64 8.84
C THR A 215 0.44 5.73 9.39
N PRO A 216 0.90 4.72 10.17
CA PRO A 216 2.15 4.85 10.92
C PRO A 216 3.36 5.20 10.06
N GLY A 217 3.48 4.61 8.86
CA GLY A 217 4.61 4.86 7.96
C GLY A 217 4.72 6.32 7.51
N PRO A 218 3.72 6.86 6.78
CA PRO A 218 3.67 8.27 6.40
C PRO A 218 3.75 9.24 7.59
N LEU A 219 3.14 8.87 8.73
CA LEU A 219 3.15 9.73 9.91
C LEU A 219 4.57 9.85 10.52
N VAL A 220 5.31 8.76 10.62
CA VAL A 220 6.72 8.76 11.06
C VAL A 220 7.59 9.57 10.09
N MET A 221 7.32 9.50 8.78
CA MET A 221 8.05 10.27 7.77
C MET A 221 7.81 11.79 7.92
N VAL A 222 6.57 12.21 8.16
CA VAL A 222 6.21 13.61 8.44
C VAL A 222 6.93 14.12 9.68
N GLU A 223 6.93 13.33 10.75
CA GLU A 223 7.59 13.67 12.00
C GLU A 223 9.11 13.78 11.83
N THR A 224 9.74 12.80 11.19
CA THR A 224 11.20 12.74 11.00
C THR A 224 11.69 13.91 10.14
N LEU A 225 10.96 14.26 9.08
CA LEU A 225 11.31 15.39 8.22
C LEU A 225 10.78 16.74 8.73
N ASN A 226 10.14 16.78 9.91
CA ASN A 226 9.54 17.98 10.49
C ASN A 226 8.59 18.72 9.51
N LEU A 227 7.81 17.96 8.74
CA LEU A 227 6.87 18.52 7.77
C LEU A 227 5.56 18.92 8.43
N ASN A 228 4.85 19.85 7.81
CA ASN A 228 3.49 20.18 8.22
C ASN A 228 2.53 19.04 7.85
N LEU A 229 1.85 18.47 8.85
CA LEU A 229 0.92 17.35 8.68
C LEU A 229 -0.21 17.68 7.70
N GLY A 230 -0.81 18.86 7.80
CA GLY A 230 -1.92 19.27 6.94
C GLY A 230 -1.52 19.39 5.47
N PHE A 231 -0.36 20.00 5.20
CA PHE A 231 0.18 20.07 3.84
C PHE A 231 0.54 18.69 3.29
N THR A 232 1.06 17.80 4.14
CA THR A 232 1.40 16.42 3.72
C THR A 232 0.15 15.61 3.39
N ILE A 233 -0.94 15.76 4.15
CA ILE A 233 -2.22 15.11 3.83
C ILE A 233 -2.75 15.60 2.47
N LEU A 234 -2.76 16.92 2.23
CA LEU A 234 -3.25 17.49 0.97
C LEU A 234 -2.40 17.05 -0.22
N SER A 235 -1.07 17.07 -0.08
CA SER A 235 -0.16 16.62 -1.13
C SER A 235 -0.23 15.11 -1.36
N GLY A 236 -0.37 14.30 -0.30
CA GLY A 236 -0.55 12.86 -0.40
C GLY A 236 -1.85 12.49 -1.12
N ILE A 237 -2.97 13.17 -0.80
CA ILE A 237 -4.24 12.97 -1.52
C ILE A 237 -4.07 13.36 -2.99
N GLY A 238 -3.52 14.55 -3.27
CA GLY A 238 -3.34 15.05 -4.64
C GLY A 238 -2.43 14.14 -5.48
N LEU A 239 -1.30 13.72 -4.92
CA LEU A 239 -0.35 12.82 -5.59
C LEU A 239 -0.87 11.39 -5.68
N GLY A 240 -1.70 10.92 -4.75
CA GLY A 240 -2.25 9.57 -4.72
C GLY A 240 -3.34 9.31 -5.76
N VAL A 241 -4.07 10.35 -6.18
CA VAL A 241 -5.14 10.22 -7.19
C VAL A 241 -4.59 9.68 -8.52
N ILE A 242 -3.46 10.21 -9.00
CA ILE A 242 -2.87 9.83 -10.29
C ILE A 242 -2.53 8.32 -10.35
N PRO A 243 -1.72 7.76 -9.42
CA PRO A 243 -1.40 6.35 -9.42
C PRO A 243 -2.61 5.47 -9.08
N ALA A 244 -3.61 5.96 -8.33
CA ALA A 244 -4.86 5.22 -8.10
C ALA A 244 -5.64 4.98 -9.39
N PHE A 245 -5.77 6.00 -10.24
CA PHE A 245 -6.38 5.85 -11.56
C PHE A 245 -5.50 5.07 -12.54
N ALA A 246 -4.16 5.20 -12.45
CA ALA A 246 -3.25 4.38 -13.23
C ALA A 246 -3.38 2.89 -12.89
N GLY A 247 -3.53 2.56 -11.60
CA GLY A 247 -3.78 1.20 -11.11
C GLY A 247 -5.12 0.65 -11.60
N LEU A 248 -6.17 1.48 -11.67
CA LEU A 248 -7.45 1.09 -12.26
C LEU A 248 -7.32 0.74 -13.75
N TYR A 249 -6.60 1.57 -14.51
CA TYR A 249 -6.36 1.33 -15.93
C TYR A 249 -5.54 0.04 -16.14
N PHE A 250 -4.53 -0.17 -15.30
CA PHE A 250 -3.75 -1.41 -15.28
C PHE A 250 -4.61 -2.63 -14.93
N GLY A 251 -5.51 -2.51 -13.95
CA GLY A 251 -6.46 -3.56 -13.60
C GLY A 251 -7.38 -3.92 -14.77
N LYS A 252 -7.86 -2.92 -15.53
CA LYS A 252 -8.66 -3.14 -16.74
C LYS A 252 -7.88 -3.85 -17.83
N TRP A 253 -6.61 -3.47 -18.03
CA TRP A 253 -5.72 -4.12 -18.99
C TRP A 253 -5.45 -5.59 -18.62
N LEU A 254 -5.24 -5.87 -17.33
CA LEU A 254 -4.96 -7.21 -16.83
C LEU A 254 -6.20 -8.13 -16.94
N ASP A 255 -7.37 -7.61 -16.58
CA ASP A 255 -8.65 -8.33 -16.68
C ASP A 255 -8.98 -8.73 -18.13
N GLY A 256 -8.62 -7.89 -19.11
CA GLY A 256 -8.75 -8.23 -20.53
C GLY A 256 -7.80 -9.34 -21.02
N ARG A 257 -6.74 -9.67 -20.27
CA ARG A 257 -5.77 -10.74 -20.59
C ARG A 257 -5.96 -12.00 -19.75
N MET A 258 -6.49 -11.86 -18.54
CA MET A 258 -6.63 -12.93 -17.55
C MET A 258 -8.08 -13.02 -17.10
N ASN A 259 -8.82 -13.95 -17.69
CA ASN A 259 -10.17 -14.26 -17.25
C ASN A 259 -10.11 -15.20 -16.03
N ILE A 260 -9.82 -14.64 -14.86
CA ILE A 260 -9.89 -15.36 -13.60
C ILE A 260 -11.37 -15.50 -13.24
N GLN A 261 -11.91 -16.69 -13.48
CA GLN A 261 -13.26 -16.99 -13.03
C GLN A 261 -13.29 -17.02 -11.50
N PHE A 262 -14.40 -16.53 -10.96
CA PHE A 262 -14.74 -16.60 -9.55
C PHE A 262 -14.51 -18.02 -9.02
N ARG A 263 -13.48 -18.21 -8.19
CA ARG A 263 -13.29 -19.45 -7.45
C ARG A 263 -13.98 -19.24 -6.11
N GLU A 264 -15.04 -20.02 -5.86
CA GLU A 264 -15.65 -20.09 -4.53
C GLU A 264 -14.55 -20.43 -3.52
N SER A 265 -14.27 -19.49 -2.59
CA SER A 265 -13.38 -19.76 -1.47
C SER A 265 -14.09 -20.76 -0.54
N PRO A 266 -13.44 -21.86 -0.13
CA PRO A 266 -14.07 -22.86 0.74
C PRO A 266 -14.37 -22.21 2.12
N GLY A 267 -15.59 -21.71 2.30
CA GLY A 267 -16.04 -21.09 3.55
C GLY A 267 -17.10 -19.99 3.42
N ILE A 268 -17.28 -19.38 2.24
CA ILE A 268 -18.33 -18.37 2.02
C ILE A 268 -19.21 -18.87 0.86
N LYS A 269 -20.40 -19.39 1.18
CA LYS A 269 -21.35 -19.84 0.16
C LYS A 269 -21.95 -18.61 -0.52
N ILE A 270 -22.28 -18.72 -1.81
CA ILE A 270 -22.96 -17.66 -2.58
C ILE A 270 -24.25 -17.19 -1.87
N ALA A 271 -24.93 -18.10 -1.15
CA ALA A 271 -26.10 -17.80 -0.34
C ALA A 271 -25.83 -16.81 0.82
N ASP A 272 -24.64 -16.87 1.44
CA ASP A 272 -24.26 -15.96 2.53
C ASP A 272 -23.90 -14.56 1.98
N ILE A 273 -23.31 -14.50 0.78
CA ILE A 273 -23.04 -13.25 0.06
C ILE A 273 -24.36 -12.57 -0.32
N GLU A 274 -25.32 -13.34 -0.84
CA GLU A 274 -26.64 -12.81 -1.18
C GLU A 274 -27.34 -12.21 0.06
N THR A 275 -27.16 -12.82 1.23
CA THR A 275 -27.70 -12.32 2.50
C THR A 275 -27.05 -11.00 2.93
N ILE A 276 -25.71 -10.89 2.85
CA ILE A 276 -24.96 -9.65 3.14
C ILE A 276 -25.31 -8.54 2.14
N VAL A 277 -25.46 -8.89 0.86
CA VAL A 277 -25.83 -7.96 -0.21
C VAL A 277 -27.30 -7.53 -0.10
N SER A 278 -28.19 -8.40 0.37
CA SER A 278 -29.62 -8.15 0.53
C SER A 278 -30.01 -7.40 1.81
N LYS A 279 -29.05 -7.10 2.69
CA LYS A 279 -29.29 -6.30 3.89
C LYS A 279 -29.97 -4.99 3.47
N LYS A 280 -31.21 -4.78 3.91
CA LYS A 280 -32.07 -3.70 3.41
C LYS A 280 -31.45 -2.35 3.76
N ASP A 281 -31.55 -1.39 2.83
CA ASP A 281 -31.07 -0.01 3.00
C ASP A 281 -31.63 0.71 4.26
N ASN A 282 -32.63 0.14 4.94
CA ASN A 282 -33.23 0.66 6.17
C ASN A 282 -32.47 0.27 7.45
N GLU A 283 -31.51 -0.65 7.38
CA GLU A 283 -30.68 -1.09 8.52
C GLU A 283 -29.33 -0.36 8.60
N LEU A 284 -29.01 0.49 7.63
CA LEU A 284 -27.78 1.27 7.61
C LEU A 284 -28.10 2.73 8.00
N PRO A 285 -27.24 3.40 8.78
CA PRO A 285 -27.51 4.74 9.30
C PRO A 285 -27.76 5.76 8.17
N SER A 286 -28.74 6.65 8.37
CA SER A 286 -29.13 7.65 7.36
C SER A 286 -28.14 8.82 7.29
N PHE A 287 -27.94 9.40 6.10
CA PHE A 287 -27.01 10.53 5.88
C PHE A 287 -27.45 11.86 6.51
N LEU A 288 -28.69 11.96 7.02
CA LEU A 288 -29.32 13.24 7.38
C LEU A 288 -29.98 13.25 8.77
N VAL A 289 -29.78 12.21 9.58
CA VAL A 289 -30.26 12.22 10.97
C VAL A 289 -29.05 12.08 11.88
N SER A 290 -28.40 13.22 12.10
CA SER A 290 -27.74 13.56 13.35
C SER A 290 -28.59 14.60 14.08
#